data_AF-A0A2V5YL65-F1
#
_entry.id   AF-A0A2V5YL65-F1
#
_cell.length_a   1.000
_cell.length_b   1.000
_cell.length_c   1.000
_cell.angle_alpha   90.00
_cell.angle_beta   90.00
_cell.angle_gamma   90.00
#
_symmetry.space_group_name_H-M   'P 1'
#
loop_
_entity.id
_entity.type
_entity.pdbx_description
1 polymer ?
#
loop_
_entity_poly.entity_id
_entity_poly.type
_entity_poly.pdbx_seq_one_letter_code
_entity_poly.pdbx_strand_id
1 'polypeptide(L)'
;MNFREVRDKVAEVADSIRKESHPSFLEVRTYRYRGHSMSDPASYRTKEELEKYRLDDPIIRLRAQLTREGKLTNEQFDQLDKRAKETVLAAVKFAEQGPELPVEKLYDYVYFNGAKA
;
A
#
# COMPACT_ATOMS: atom_id res chain seq x y z
N MET A 1 -4.26 -14.49 -0.75
CA MET A 1 -3.64 -13.20 -1.14
C MET A 1 -2.30 -13.49 -1.82
N ASN A 2 -2.28 -13.52 -3.16
CA ASN A 2 -1.09 -13.94 -3.93
C ASN A 2 -0.55 -12.78 -4.78
N PHE A 3 0.63 -12.27 -4.43
CA PHE A 3 1.27 -11.14 -5.12
C PHE A 3 1.50 -11.40 -6.62
N ARG A 4 2.06 -12.57 -6.98
CA ARG A 4 2.45 -12.84 -8.37
C ARG A 4 1.23 -12.95 -9.29
N GLU A 5 0.18 -13.62 -8.83
CA GLU A 5 -1.07 -13.75 -9.57
C GLU A 5 -1.72 -12.38 -9.85
N VAL A 6 -1.77 -11.51 -8.84
CA VAL A 6 -2.28 -10.14 -9.01
C VAL A 6 -1.39 -9.35 -9.97
N ARG A 7 -0.06 -9.39 -9.80
CA ARG A 7 0.90 -8.73 -10.70
C ARG A 7 0.71 -9.18 -12.15
N ASP A 8 0.63 -10.48 -12.38
CA ASP A 8 0.56 -11.06 -13.72
C ASP A 8 -0.76 -10.70 -14.40
N LYS A 9 -1.88 -10.79 -13.66
CA LYS A 9 -3.19 -10.41 -14.19
C LYS A 9 -3.29 -8.90 -14.46
N VAL A 10 -2.73 -8.06 -13.59
CA VAL A 10 -2.67 -6.61 -13.82
C VAL A 10 -1.80 -6.28 -15.04
N ALA A 11 -0.67 -6.95 -15.23
CA ALA A 11 0.20 -6.75 -16.39
C ALA A 11 -0.52 -7.14 -17.69
N GLU A 12 -1.17 -8.29 -17.72
CA GLU A 12 -1.97 -8.77 -18.85
C GLU A 12 -3.05 -7.76 -19.25
N VAL A 13 -3.83 -7.26 -18.27
CA VAL A 13 -4.88 -6.26 -18.53
C VAL A 13 -4.29 -4.92 -18.96
N ALA A 14 -3.19 -4.47 -18.36
CA ALA A 14 -2.54 -3.24 -18.77
C ALA A 14 -2.02 -3.33 -20.22
N ASP A 15 -1.48 -4.48 -20.61
CA ASP A 15 -1.00 -4.73 -21.96
C ASP A 15 -2.14 -4.79 -22.98
N SER A 16 -3.31 -5.34 -22.62
CA SER A 16 -4.47 -5.33 -23.51
C SER A 16 -4.98 -3.90 -23.75
N ILE A 17 -5.08 -3.08 -22.68
CA ILE A 17 -5.52 -1.68 -22.76
C ILE A 17 -4.56 -0.82 -23.61
N ARG A 18 -3.25 -1.08 -23.53
CA ARG A 18 -2.25 -0.36 -24.34
C ARG A 18 -2.32 -0.72 -25.81
N LYS A 19 -2.69 -1.97 -26.13
CA LYS A 19 -2.87 -2.43 -27.53
C LYS A 19 -4.17 -1.92 -28.12
N GLU A 20 -5.24 -1.95 -27.34
CA GLU A 20 -6.57 -1.53 -27.73
C GLU A 20 -7.26 -0.86 -26.53
N SER A 21 -7.75 0.37 -26.72
CA SER A 21 -8.39 1.10 -25.63
C SER A 21 -9.73 0.47 -25.26
N HIS A 22 -9.78 -0.16 -24.08
CA HIS A 22 -11.00 -0.71 -23.50
C HIS A 22 -10.99 -0.56 -21.96
N PRO A 23 -12.16 -0.51 -21.30
CA PRO A 23 -12.21 -0.58 -19.83
C PRO A 23 -11.96 -2.01 -19.33
N SER A 24 -11.61 -2.16 -18.05
CA SER A 24 -11.49 -3.46 -17.39
C SER A 24 -11.81 -3.35 -15.91
N PHE A 25 -12.30 -4.44 -15.33
CA PHE A 25 -12.57 -4.56 -13.90
C PHE A 25 -11.82 -5.76 -13.34
N LEU A 26 -11.09 -5.55 -12.23
CA LEU A 26 -10.40 -6.61 -11.50
C LEU A 26 -10.85 -6.60 -10.04
N GLU A 27 -11.40 -7.72 -9.56
CA GLU A 27 -11.66 -7.92 -8.13
C GLU A 27 -10.42 -8.54 -7.47
N VAL A 28 -9.68 -7.74 -6.70
CA VAL A 28 -8.53 -8.21 -5.93
C VAL A 28 -8.95 -8.49 -4.48
N ARG A 29 -9.22 -9.75 -4.18
CA ARG A 29 -9.67 -10.18 -2.86
C ARG A 29 -8.53 -10.16 -1.85
N THR A 30 -8.67 -9.32 -0.82
CA THR A 30 -7.67 -9.09 0.23
C THR A 30 -8.33 -8.96 1.61
N TYR A 31 -7.52 -8.79 2.66
CA TYR A 31 -7.98 -8.65 4.02
C TYR A 31 -7.25 -7.52 4.77
N ARG A 32 -8.00 -6.62 5.42
CA ARG A 32 -7.44 -5.52 6.20
C ARG A 32 -7.19 -5.96 7.64
N TYR A 33 -5.94 -6.06 8.08
CA TYR A 33 -5.64 -6.56 9.43
C TYR A 33 -6.03 -5.62 10.58
N ARG A 34 -6.13 -4.31 10.34
CA ARG A 34 -6.54 -3.32 11.35
C ARG A 34 -8.03 -2.97 11.25
N GLY A 35 -8.53 -2.19 12.20
CA GLY A 35 -9.86 -1.56 12.11
C GLY A 35 -9.99 -0.67 10.88
N HIS A 36 -11.20 -0.18 10.63
CA HIS A 36 -11.53 0.70 9.51
C HIS A 36 -10.71 1.98 9.50
N SER A 37 -10.43 2.50 10.69
CA SER A 37 -9.58 3.65 10.91
C SER A 37 -8.79 3.47 12.21
N MET A 38 -8.00 4.48 12.58
CA MET A 38 -7.28 4.53 13.86
C MET A 38 -8.20 4.47 15.09
N SER A 39 -9.46 4.88 14.94
CA SER A 39 -10.45 4.90 16.03
C SER A 39 -11.35 3.67 16.07
N ASP A 40 -11.28 2.78 15.07
CA ASP A 40 -12.15 1.61 14.99
C ASP A 40 -11.53 0.39 15.71
N PRO A 41 -12.17 -0.14 16.76
CA PRO A 41 -11.70 -1.31 17.50
C PRO A 41 -11.88 -2.65 16.76
N ALA A 42 -12.58 -2.68 15.62
CA ALA A 42 -12.85 -3.87 14.81
C ALA A 42 -13.66 -4.97 15.51
N SER A 43 -14.66 -4.60 16.31
CA SER A 43 -15.50 -5.52 17.10
C SER A 43 -16.47 -6.39 16.28
N TYR A 44 -16.58 -6.15 14.97
CA TYR A 44 -17.50 -6.83 14.05
C TYR A 44 -16.92 -8.08 13.38
N ARG A 45 -15.72 -8.53 13.78
CA ARG A 45 -15.07 -9.73 13.26
C ARG A 45 -14.43 -10.52 14.39
N THR A 46 -14.21 -11.80 14.15
CA THR A 46 -13.59 -12.68 15.15
C THR A 46 -12.07 -12.65 15.06
N LYS A 47 -11.40 -13.06 16.14
CA LYS A 47 -9.94 -13.21 16.14
C LYS A 47 -9.52 -14.36 15.21
N GLU A 48 -10.31 -15.42 15.17
CA GLU A 48 -10.08 -16.61 14.35
C GLU A 48 -10.10 -16.27 12.85
N GLU A 49 -11.04 -15.42 12.42
CA GLU A 49 -11.08 -14.92 11.05
C GLU A 49 -9.81 -14.13 10.71
N LEU A 50 -9.41 -13.20 11.58
CA LEU A 50 -8.20 -12.39 11.38
C LEU A 50 -6.95 -13.28 11.29
N GLU A 51 -6.79 -14.24 12.21
CA GLU A 51 -5.62 -15.11 12.22
C GLU A 51 -5.56 -16.02 10.99
N LYS A 52 -6.72 -16.52 10.49
CA LYS A 52 -6.77 -17.25 9.22
C LYS A 52 -6.16 -16.45 8.07
N TYR A 53 -6.44 -15.15 7.97
CA TYR A 53 -5.89 -14.29 6.93
C TYR A 53 -4.44 -13.85 7.19
N ARG A 54 -3.97 -13.82 8.44
CA ARG A 54 -2.56 -13.59 8.76
C ARG A 54 -1.67 -14.76 8.33
N LEU A 55 -2.16 -15.99 8.46
CA LEU A 55 -1.47 -17.17 7.94
C LEU A 55 -1.35 -17.15 6.41
N ASP A 56 -2.19 -16.36 5.73
CA ASP A 56 -2.17 -16.16 4.28
C ASP A 56 -1.49 -14.83 3.86
N ASP A 57 -0.67 -14.22 4.72
CA ASP A 57 -0.02 -12.94 4.44
C ASP A 57 0.80 -12.97 3.13
N PRO A 58 0.53 -12.07 2.17
CA PRO A 58 1.16 -12.08 0.86
C PRO A 58 2.67 -11.82 0.91
N ILE A 59 3.17 -11.03 1.89
CA ILE A 59 4.60 -10.73 2.05
C ILE A 59 5.32 -11.97 2.58
N ILE A 60 4.75 -12.64 3.59
CA ILE A 60 5.33 -13.87 4.15
C ILE A 60 5.39 -14.96 3.06
N ARG A 61 4.29 -15.13 2.30
CA ARG A 61 4.24 -16.08 1.17
C ARG A 61 5.30 -15.76 0.12
N LEU A 62 5.44 -14.49 -0.27
CA LEU A 62 6.42 -14.07 -1.28
C LEU A 62 7.86 -14.25 -0.78
N ARG A 63 8.14 -13.93 0.49
CA ARG A 63 9.45 -14.17 1.12
C ARG A 63 9.84 -15.64 1.02
N ALA A 64 8.95 -16.54 1.43
CA ALA A 64 9.20 -17.98 1.35
C ALA A 64 9.43 -18.49 -0.08
N GLN A 65 8.70 -17.96 -1.07
CA GLN A 65 8.90 -18.30 -2.48
C GLN A 65 10.27 -17.84 -2.99
N LEU A 66 10.61 -16.56 -2.78
CA LEU A 66 11.87 -15.99 -3.28
C LEU A 66 13.11 -16.61 -2.61
N THR A 67 13.02 -16.97 -1.32
CA THR A 67 14.08 -17.70 -0.63
C THR A 67 14.25 -19.11 -1.22
N ARG A 68 13.15 -19.83 -1.47
CA ARG A 68 13.20 -21.16 -2.09
C ARG A 68 13.76 -21.13 -3.52
N GLU A 69 13.47 -20.07 -4.27
CA GLU A 69 14.00 -19.83 -5.61
C GLU A 69 15.46 -19.34 -5.60
N GLY A 70 16.07 -19.13 -4.42
CA GLY A 70 17.43 -18.61 -4.28
C GLY A 70 17.59 -17.16 -4.77
N LYS A 71 16.49 -16.40 -4.88
CA LYS A 71 16.50 -15.01 -5.38
C LYS A 71 16.87 -14.00 -4.33
N LEU A 72 16.47 -14.25 -3.08
CA LEU A 72 16.80 -13.41 -1.93
C LEU A 72 17.06 -14.29 -0.70
N THR A 73 18.02 -13.89 0.14
CA THR A 73 18.24 -14.51 1.45
C THR A 73 17.40 -13.83 2.53
N ASN A 74 17.29 -14.47 3.70
CA ASN A 74 16.59 -13.87 4.84
C ASN A 74 17.23 -12.56 5.29
N GLU A 75 18.56 -12.47 5.26
CA GLU A 75 19.31 -11.27 5.61
C GLU A 75 19.01 -10.11 4.65
N GLN A 76 18.84 -10.41 3.35
CA GLN A 76 18.46 -9.40 2.36
C GLN A 76 17.02 -8.89 2.59
N PHE A 77 16.10 -9.74 3.03
CA PHE A 77 14.76 -9.30 3.46
C PHE A 77 14.83 -8.41 4.69
N ASP A 78 15.62 -8.76 5.69
CA ASP A 78 15.74 -7.97 6.90
C ASP A 78 16.38 -6.59 6.61
N GLN A 79 17.31 -6.52 5.64
CA GLN A 79 17.85 -5.27 5.11
C GLN A 79 16.78 -4.44 4.37
N LEU A 80 15.89 -5.07 3.59
CA LEU A 80 14.75 -4.38 2.96
C LEU A 80 13.81 -3.78 4.00
N ASP A 81 13.46 -4.54 5.03
CA ASP A 81 12.60 -4.07 6.13
C ASP A 81 13.23 -2.91 6.88
N LYS A 82 14.55 -2.98 7.15
CA LYS A 82 15.30 -1.90 7.78
C LYS A 82 15.25 -0.62 6.93
N ARG A 83 15.54 -0.72 5.62
CA ARG A 83 15.51 0.44 4.72
C ARG A 83 14.11 1.06 4.62
N ALA A 84 13.07 0.24 4.58
CA ALA A 84 11.69 0.72 4.56
C ALA A 84 11.36 1.52 5.83
N LYS A 85 11.74 1.01 7.01
CA LYS A 85 11.57 1.70 8.29
C LYS A 85 12.34 3.02 8.33
N GLU A 86 13.61 3.03 7.91
CA GLU A 86 14.43 4.24 7.85
C GLU A 86 13.83 5.31 6.94
N THR A 87 13.31 4.90 5.77
CA THR A 87 12.64 5.79 4.83
C THR A 87 11.41 6.45 5.46
N VAL A 88 10.56 5.65 6.13
CA VAL A 88 9.36 6.15 6.79
C VAL A 88 9.71 7.09 7.95
N LEU A 89 10.70 6.74 8.78
CA LEU A 89 11.13 7.60 9.89
C LEU A 89 11.71 8.93 9.40
N ALA A 90 12.46 8.92 8.31
CA ALA A 90 12.95 10.14 7.69
C ALA A 90 11.80 11.02 7.16
N ALA A 91 10.79 10.42 6.53
CA ALA A 91 9.60 11.13 6.05
C ALA A 91 8.78 11.74 7.20
N VAL A 92 8.60 11.02 8.31
CA VAL A 92 7.94 11.52 9.52
C VAL A 92 8.71 12.71 10.10
N LYS A 93 10.03 12.57 10.29
CA LYS A 93 10.87 13.66 10.80
C LYS A 93 10.80 14.89 9.90
N PHE A 94 10.83 14.71 8.58
CA PHE A 94 10.68 15.81 7.63
C PHE A 94 9.33 16.52 7.80
N ALA A 95 8.23 15.76 7.94
CA ALA A 95 6.89 16.32 8.12
C ALA A 95 6.75 17.06 9.46
N GLU A 96 7.27 16.51 10.56
CA GLU A 96 7.24 17.12 11.90
C GLU A 96 8.09 18.39 12.01
N GLN A 97 9.14 18.50 11.20
CA GLN A 97 9.99 19.69 11.10
C GLN A 97 9.43 20.76 10.15
N GLY A 98 8.35 20.44 9.43
CA GLY A 98 7.68 21.37 8.55
C GLY A 98 7.11 22.56 9.32
N PRO A 99 7.16 23.78 8.78
CA PRO A 99 6.53 24.92 9.42
C PRO A 99 5.01 24.74 9.42
N GLU A 100 4.37 25.24 10.47
CA GLU A 100 2.92 25.40 10.44
C GLU A 100 2.54 26.38 9.32
N LEU A 101 1.55 25.99 8.51
CA LEU A 101 1.10 26.83 7.41
C LEU A 101 0.25 27.98 7.97
N PRO A 102 0.50 29.23 7.53
CA PRO A 102 -0.26 30.36 8.01
C PRO A 102 -1.70 30.29 7.48
N VAL A 103 -2.68 30.76 8.26
CA VAL A 103 -4.12 30.55 7.99
C VAL A 103 -4.56 31.10 6.63
N GLU A 104 -3.87 32.10 6.09
CA GLU A 104 -4.14 32.69 4.79
C GLU A 104 -3.99 31.67 3.65
N LYS A 105 -3.15 30.65 3.84
CA LYS A 105 -2.96 29.54 2.90
C LYS A 105 -4.17 28.63 2.79
N LEU A 106 -5.14 28.72 3.70
CA LEU A 106 -6.37 27.94 3.65
C LEU A 106 -7.16 28.14 2.35
N TYR A 107 -7.05 29.32 1.73
CA TYR A 107 -7.78 29.67 0.51
C TYR A 107 -6.98 29.42 -0.78
N ASP A 108 -5.71 29.04 -0.66
CA ASP A 108 -4.90 28.68 -1.82
C ASP A 108 -5.54 27.47 -2.55
N TYR A 109 -5.47 27.47 -3.88
CA TYR A 109 -5.96 26.40 -4.76
C TYR A 109 -7.48 26.14 -4.78
N VAL A 110 -8.30 26.97 -4.12
CA VAL A 110 -9.77 26.90 -4.26
C VAL A 110 -10.21 27.32 -5.66
N TYR A 111 -9.55 28.34 -6.22
CA TYR A 111 -9.76 28.80 -7.60
C TYR A 111 -8.42 28.94 -8.33
N PHE A 112 -8.48 28.93 -9.66
CA PHE A 112 -7.33 29.34 -10.48
C PHE A 112 -7.00 30.82 -10.23
N ASN A 113 -5.71 31.15 -10.14
CA ASN A 113 -5.24 32.53 -10.02
C ASN A 113 -5.64 33.33 -11.27
N GLY A 114 -6.73 34.07 -11.18
CA GLY A 114 -7.34 34.78 -12.30
C GLY A 114 -8.87 34.70 -12.35
N ALA A 115 -9.50 33.92 -11.47
CA ALA A 115 -10.94 34.00 -11.25
C ALA A 115 -11.29 35.42 -10.75
N LYS A 116 -11.89 36.24 -11.62
CA LYS A 116 -12.53 37.49 -11.19
C LYS A 116 -13.86 37.12 -10.55
N ALA A 117 -14.09 37.64 -9.34
CA ALA A 117 -15.38 37.61 -8.68
C ALA A 117 -16.42 38.41 -9.49
#